data_AF-A0A931HD89-F1
#
_entry.id   AF-A0A931HD89-F1
#
_cell.length_a   1.000
_cell.length_b   1.000
_cell.length_c   1.000
_cell.angle_alpha   90.00
_cell.angle_beta   90.00
_cell.angle_gamma   90.00
#
_symmetry.space_group_name_H-M   'P 1'
#
loop_
_entity.id
_entity.type
_entity.pdbx_description
1 polymer ?
#
loop_
_entity_poly.entity_id
_entity_poly.type
_entity_poly.pdbx_seq_one_letter_code
_entity_poly.pdbx_strand_id
1 'polypeptide(L)'
;MSNVSLEIGGRSFTVACGAGEEEHVAQLGREIDARVTQSGTRGLSEPRMLLFAALLLADEVHELKAMTATEPQPAEDDTGTIVAETLNMLATRIENLAQLVESGLEYETADH
;
A
#
# COMPACT_ATOMS: atom_id res chain seq x y z
N MET A 1 23.87 -24.70 -7.97
CA MET A 1 23.19 -24.18 -9.18
C MET A 1 22.26 -25.28 -9.64
N SER A 2 20.96 -24.98 -9.71
CA SER A 2 19.91 -25.90 -10.12
C SER A 2 19.29 -25.41 -11.44
N ASN A 3 18.61 -26.29 -12.16
CA ASN A 3 17.90 -25.93 -13.39
C ASN A 3 16.45 -26.40 -13.29
N VAL A 4 15.53 -25.57 -13.74
CA VAL A 4 14.10 -25.89 -13.84
C VAL A 4 13.68 -25.84 -15.30
N SER A 5 12.90 -26.84 -15.71
CA SER A 5 12.24 -26.85 -17.02
C SER A 5 10.82 -26.29 -16.87
N LEU A 6 10.53 -25.24 -17.63
CA LEU A 6 9.24 -24.56 -17.69
C LEU A 6 8.56 -24.88 -19.00
N GLU A 7 7.25 -25.11 -18.98
CA GLU A 7 6.44 -25.28 -20.18
C GLU A 7 5.54 -24.06 -20.37
N ILE A 8 5.76 -23.32 -21.45
CA ILE A 8 5.07 -22.05 -21.74
C ILE A 8 4.63 -22.06 -23.21
N GLY A 9 3.34 -21.93 -23.45
CA GLY A 9 2.78 -21.89 -24.80
C GLY A 9 3.00 -23.19 -25.59
N GLY A 10 3.17 -24.33 -24.90
CA GLY A 10 3.50 -25.62 -25.51
C GLY A 10 4.98 -25.77 -25.90
N ARG A 11 5.86 -24.97 -25.30
CA ARG A 11 7.31 -24.98 -25.56
C ARG A 11 8.08 -25.08 -24.24
N SER A 12 9.19 -25.81 -24.24
CA SER A 12 10.02 -26.03 -23.04
C SER A 12 11.16 -25.01 -22.97
N PHE A 13 11.36 -24.43 -21.79
CA PHE A 13 12.40 -23.46 -21.47
C PHE A 13 13.17 -23.93 -20.24
N THR A 14 14.50 -23.94 -20.31
CA THR A 14 15.34 -24.27 -19.14
C THR A 14 15.89 -23.00 -18.52
N VAL A 15 15.65 -22.81 -17.23
CA VAL A 15 16.11 -21.64 -16.46
C VAL A 15 17.00 -22.12 -15.32
N ALA A 16 18.18 -21.51 -15.20
CA ALA A 16 19.05 -21.72 -14.04
C ALA A 16 18.54 -20.92 -12.85
N CYS A 17 18.46 -21.55 -11.67
CA CYS A 17 17.98 -20.92 -10.44
C CYS A 17 18.86 -21.27 -9.24
N GLY A 18 18.66 -20.53 -8.14
CA GLY A 18 19.25 -20.85 -6.84
C GLY A 18 18.75 -22.20 -6.31
N ALA A 19 19.52 -22.79 -5.39
CA ALA A 19 19.06 -23.98 -4.68
C ALA A 19 17.95 -23.58 -3.71
N GLY A 20 16.80 -24.25 -3.78
CA GLY A 20 15.61 -23.95 -2.99
C GLY A 20 14.62 -22.98 -3.67
N GLU A 21 14.95 -22.42 -4.83
CA GLU A 21 14.05 -21.53 -5.59
C GLU A 21 13.26 -22.27 -6.67
N GLU A 22 13.49 -23.58 -6.84
CA GLU A 22 12.98 -24.35 -7.99
C GLU A 22 11.45 -24.28 -8.09
N GLU A 23 10.76 -24.41 -6.96
CA GLU A 23 9.30 -24.35 -6.90
C GLU A 23 8.76 -22.96 -7.24
N HIS A 24 9.43 -21.91 -6.75
CA HIS A 24 9.07 -20.54 -7.05
C HIS A 24 9.23 -20.22 -8.54
N VAL A 25 10.35 -20.60 -9.14
CA VAL A 25 10.58 -20.44 -10.59
C VAL A 25 9.56 -21.25 -11.40
N ALA A 26 9.24 -22.47 -10.98
CA ALA A 26 8.19 -23.27 -11.61
C ALA A 26 6.81 -22.60 -11.52
N GLN A 27 6.50 -21.94 -10.40
CA GLN A 27 5.26 -21.18 -10.23
C GLN A 27 5.20 -19.97 -11.16
N LEU A 28 6.27 -19.17 -11.23
CA LEU A 28 6.36 -18.03 -12.15
C LEU A 28 6.20 -18.49 -13.62
N GLY A 29 6.77 -19.63 -14.00
CA GLY A 29 6.56 -20.20 -15.33
C GLY A 29 5.10 -20.54 -15.63
N ARG A 30 4.37 -21.11 -14.66
CA ARG A 30 2.93 -21.38 -14.80
C ARG A 30 2.11 -20.11 -14.95
N GLU A 31 2.48 -19.04 -14.24
CA GLU A 31 1.83 -17.73 -14.39
C GLU A 31 2.04 -17.18 -15.81
N ILE A 32 3.25 -17.26 -16.36
CA ILE A 32 3.52 -16.84 -17.74
C ILE A 32 2.67 -17.66 -18.73
N ASP A 33 2.59 -19.00 -18.58
CA ASP A 33 1.75 -19.85 -19.44
C ASP A 33 0.26 -19.50 -19.35
N ALA A 34 -0.23 -19.14 -18.16
CA ALA A 34 -1.60 -18.68 -17.97
C ALA A 34 -1.88 -17.39 -18.77
N ARG A 35 -0.94 -16.43 -18.78
CA ARG A 35 -1.06 -15.19 -19.57
C ARG A 35 -1.00 -15.45 -21.07
N VAL A 36 -0.16 -16.38 -21.52
CA VAL A 36 -0.12 -16.83 -22.92
C VAL A 36 -1.46 -17.46 -23.33
N THR A 37 -2.07 -18.25 -22.45
CA THR A 37 -3.37 -18.88 -22.68
C THR A 37 -4.49 -17.86 -22.76
N GLN A 38 -4.56 -16.97 -21.77
CA GLN A 38 -5.60 -15.95 -21.66
C GLN A 38 -5.59 -14.97 -22.83
N SER A 39 -4.39 -14.62 -23.32
CA SER A 39 -4.22 -13.72 -24.46
C SER A 39 -4.44 -14.39 -25.83
N GLY A 40 -4.60 -15.72 -25.87
CA GLY A 40 -4.74 -16.46 -27.13
C GLY A 40 -3.49 -16.41 -28.03
N THR A 41 -2.31 -16.13 -27.45
CA THR A 41 -1.08 -15.86 -28.20
C THR A 41 -0.25 -17.10 -28.53
N ARG A 42 -0.70 -18.30 -28.15
CA ARG A 42 0.00 -19.58 -28.42
C ARG A 42 0.36 -19.81 -29.91
N GLY A 43 -0.40 -19.24 -30.84
CA GLY A 43 -0.15 -19.37 -32.29
C GLY A 43 0.90 -18.40 -32.86
N LEU A 44 1.43 -17.49 -32.05
CA LEU A 44 2.44 -16.53 -32.49
C LEU A 44 3.85 -17.13 -32.43
N SER A 45 4.82 -16.46 -33.06
CA SER A 45 6.23 -16.80 -32.85
C SER A 45 6.60 -16.64 -31.38
N GLU A 46 7.54 -17.45 -30.91
CA GLU A 46 8.02 -17.44 -29.52
C GLU A 46 8.32 -16.01 -29.00
N PRO A 47 9.13 -15.18 -29.69
CA PRO A 47 9.44 -13.84 -29.18
C PRO A 47 8.20 -12.95 -29.03
N ARG A 48 7.24 -13.09 -29.95
CA ARG A 48 6.02 -12.29 -29.94
C ARG A 48 5.05 -12.76 -28.85
N MET A 49 4.91 -14.07 -28.68
CA MET A 49 4.12 -14.67 -27.61
C MET A 49 4.63 -14.24 -26.24
N LEU A 50 5.94 -14.34 -26.01
CA LEU A 50 6.57 -13.91 -24.75
C LEU A 50 6.47 -12.40 -24.54
N LEU A 51 6.60 -11.59 -25.60
CA LEU A 51 6.41 -10.14 -25.52
C LEU A 51 5.00 -9.79 -25.03
N PHE A 52 3.96 -10.42 -25.58
CA PHE A 52 2.59 -10.19 -25.13
C PHE A 52 2.37 -10.61 -23.68
N ALA A 53 2.87 -11.77 -23.28
CA ALA A 53 2.79 -12.21 -21.89
C ALA A 53 3.50 -11.23 -20.93
N ALA A 54 4.68 -10.73 -21.32
CA ALA A 54 5.42 -9.75 -20.54
C ALA A 54 4.69 -8.40 -20.42
N LEU A 55 4.06 -7.92 -21.50
CA LEU A 55 3.26 -6.70 -21.46
C LEU A 55 2.05 -6.82 -20.52
N LEU A 56 1.36 -7.95 -20.53
CA LEU A 56 0.22 -8.19 -19.64
C LEU A 56 0.65 -8.25 -18.17
N LEU A 57 1.76 -8.91 -17.86
CA LEU A 57 2.31 -8.93 -16.50
C LEU A 57 2.78 -7.53 -16.07
N ALA A 58 3.38 -6.75 -16.97
CA ALA A 58 3.79 -5.39 -16.68
C ALA A 58 2.61 -4.46 -16.38
N ASP A 59 1.49 -4.64 -17.11
CA ASP A 59 0.24 -3.91 -16.88
C ASP A 59 -0.35 -4.23 -15.50
N GLU A 60 -0.41 -5.51 -15.12
CA GLU A 60 -0.87 -5.92 -13.79
C GLU A 60 -0.01 -5.35 -12.65
N VAL A 61 1.31 -5.36 -12.82
CA VAL A 61 2.23 -4.73 -11.85
C VAL A 61 2.04 -3.21 -11.82
N HIS A 62 1.75 -2.58 -12.96
CA HIS A 62 1.47 -1.14 -13.02
C HIS A 62 0.21 -0.78 -12.25
N GLU A 63 -0.88 -1.52 -12.47
CA GLU A 63 -2.15 -1.34 -11.76
C GLU A 63 -1.99 -1.56 -10.25
N LEU A 64 -1.33 -2.64 -9.83
CA LEU A 64 -1.07 -2.91 -8.41
C LEU A 64 -0.25 -1.79 -7.76
N LYS A 65 0.77 -1.27 -8.46
CA LYS A 65 1.55 -0.14 -7.97
C LYS A 65 0.71 1.13 -7.88
N ALA A 66 -0.16 1.40 -8.86
CA ALA A 66 -1.06 2.56 -8.84
C ALA A 66 -2.04 2.50 -7.65
N MET A 67 -2.56 1.31 -7.32
CA MET A 67 -3.40 1.11 -6.14
C MET A 67 -2.65 1.40 -4.84
N THR A 68 -1.37 0.99 -4.74
CA THR A 68 -0.53 1.28 -3.57
C THR A 68 0.05 2.70 -3.54
N ALA A 69 0.14 3.36 -4.69
CA ALA A 69 0.62 4.73 -4.85
C ALA A 69 -0.50 5.77 -4.64
N THR A 70 -1.72 5.33 -4.36
CA THR A 70 -2.64 6.12 -3.52
C THR A 70 -2.06 6.12 -2.11
N GLU A 71 -0.97 6.86 -1.96
CA GLU A 71 -0.56 7.42 -0.69
C GLU A 71 -1.82 8.09 -0.12
N PRO A 72 -2.15 7.91 1.18
CA PRO A 72 -3.12 8.80 1.78
C PRO A 72 -2.55 10.20 1.57
N GLN A 73 -3.08 10.93 0.58
CA GLN A 73 -3.12 12.38 0.69
C GLN A 73 -3.56 12.62 2.13
N PRO A 74 -2.81 13.38 2.94
CA PRO A 74 -3.31 13.75 4.24
C PRO A 74 -4.67 14.37 3.94
N ALA A 75 -5.73 13.61 4.20
CA ALA A 75 -7.03 14.19 4.39
C ALA A 75 -6.72 15.24 5.44
N GLU A 76 -6.92 16.51 5.08
CA GLU A 76 -6.93 17.56 6.07
C GLU A 76 -7.88 17.04 7.14
N ASP A 77 -7.32 16.58 8.25
CA ASP A 77 -8.01 15.79 9.24
C ASP A 77 -8.81 16.82 10.01
N ASP A 78 -9.95 17.20 9.44
CA ASP A 78 -10.86 18.24 9.95
C ASP A 78 -11.23 17.91 11.40
N THR A 79 -11.27 16.61 11.72
CA THR A 79 -11.38 16.06 13.07
C THR A 79 -10.24 16.50 14.00
N GLY A 80 -8.99 16.44 13.55
CA GLY A 80 -7.82 16.86 14.34
C GLY A 80 -7.82 18.36 14.63
N THR A 81 -8.23 19.17 13.65
CA THR A 81 -8.37 20.63 13.79
C THR A 81 -9.51 20.97 14.76
N ILE A 82 -10.67 20.33 14.65
CA ILE A 82 -11.83 20.53 15.54
C ILE A 82 -11.49 20.11 16.98
N VAL A 83 -10.77 18.99 17.17
CA VAL A 83 -10.35 18.53 18.51
C VAL A 83 -9.33 19.50 19.12
N ALA A 84 -8.40 20.03 18.34
CA ALA A 84 -7.44 21.02 18.83
C ALA A 84 -8.14 22.33 19.27
N GLU A 85 -9.12 22.81 18.50
CA GLU A 85 -9.86 24.03 18.81
C GLU A 85 -10.74 23.86 20.06
N THR A 86 -11.43 22.72 20.20
CA THR A 86 -12.23 22.41 21.39
C THR A 86 -11.38 22.26 22.66
N LEU A 87 -10.20 21.66 22.58
CA LEU A 87 -9.25 21.60 23.70
C LEU A 87 -8.80 23.00 24.14
N ASN A 88 -8.50 23.88 23.19
CA ASN A 88 -8.09 25.26 23.48
C ASN A 88 -9.22 26.07 24.15
N MET A 89 -10.47 25.87 23.70
CA MET A 89 -11.65 26.48 24.33
C MET A 89 -11.84 25.99 25.76
N LEU A 90 -11.67 24.69 26.02
CA LEU A 90 -11.76 24.13 27.37
C LEU A 90 -10.66 24.65 28.29
N ALA A 91 -9.41 24.71 27.81
CA ALA A 91 -8.29 25.28 28.55
C ALA A 91 -8.58 26.73 28.97
N THR A 92 -9.05 27.56 28.05
CA THR A 92 -9.43 28.96 28.32
C THR A 92 -10.53 29.06 29.39
N ARG A 93 -11.51 28.14 29.37
CA ARG A 93 -12.60 28.16 30.34
C ARG A 93 -12.14 27.73 31.74
N ILE A 94 -11.20 26.80 31.82
CA ILE A 94 -10.57 26.39 33.09
C ILE A 94 -9.76 27.56 33.67
N GLU A 95 -9.00 28.27 32.84
CA GLU A 95 -8.24 29.45 33.27
C GLU A 95 -9.13 30.54 33.87
N ASN A 96 -10.27 30.83 33.22
CA ASN A 96 -11.25 31.79 33.72
C ASN A 96 -11.89 31.34 35.04
N LEU A 97 -12.17 30.05 35.21
CA LEU A 97 -12.70 29.51 36.47
C LEU A 97 -11.66 29.58 37.59
N ALA A 98 -10.39 29.32 37.29
CA ALA A 98 -9.30 29.44 38.24
C ALA A 98 -9.16 30.90 38.74
N GLN A 99 -9.19 31.88 37.84
CA GLN A 99 -9.16 33.30 38.20
C GLN A 99 -10.37 33.73 39.05
N LEU A 100 -11.55 33.18 38.78
CA LEU A 100 -12.74 33.47 39.59
C LEU A 100 -12.62 32.91 41.01
N VAL A 101 -12.06 31.71 41.16
CA VAL A 101 -11.82 31.11 42.48
C VAL A 101 -10.75 31.91 43.24
N GLU A 102 -9.66 32.28 42.58
CA GLU A 102 -8.59 33.09 43.20
C GLU A 102 -9.11 34.45 43.66
N SER A 103 -9.84 35.16 42.81
CA SER A 103 -10.45 36.45 43.19
C SER A 103 -11.51 36.30 44.28
N GLY A 104 -12.30 35.22 44.28
CA GLY A 104 -13.24 34.93 45.36
C GLY A 104 -12.56 34.69 46.72
N LEU A 105 -11.39 34.06 46.73
CA LEU A 105 -10.58 33.83 47.93
C LEU A 105 -9.90 35.10 48.46
N GLU A 106 -9.58 36.05 47.59
CA GLU A 106 -9.01 37.36 47.96
C GLU A 106 -10.05 38.28 48.64
N TYR A 107 -11.34 38.16 48.28
CA TYR A 107 -12.41 38.93 48.94
C TYR A 107 -12.78 38.36 50.33
N GLU A 108 -12.69 37.05 50.55
CA GLU A 108 -13.04 36.42 51.84
C GLU A 108 -11.96 36.58 52.92
N THR A 109 -10.71 36.83 52.52
CA THR A 109 -9.59 37.10 53.45
C THR A 109 -9.47 38.57 53.87
N ALA A 110 -10.23 39.48 53.27
CA ALA A 110 -10.24 40.91 53.58
C ALA A 110 -11.31 41.33 54.62
N ASP A 111 -12.22 40.43 55.01
CA ASP A 111 -13.32 40.68 55.97
C ASP A 111 -13.05 40.13 57.38
N HIS A 112 -11.80 39.76 57.71
CA HIS A 112 -11.43 39.27 59.04
C HIS A 112 -10.36 40.09 59.76
#